data_AF-A0A7C1XY86-F1
#
_entry.id   AF-A0A7C1XY86-F1
#
_cell.length_a   1.000
_cell.length_b   1.000
_cell.length_c   1.000
_cell.angle_alpha   90.00
_cell.angle_beta   90.00
_cell.angle_gamma   90.00
#
_symmetry.space_group_name_H-M   'P 1'
#
loop_
_entity.id
_entity.type
_entity.pdbx_description
1 polymer ?
#
loop_
_entity_poly.entity_id
_entity_poly.type
_entity_poly.pdbx_seq_one_letter_code
_entity_poly.pdbx_strand_id
1 'polypeptide(L)'
;MKKKLGIIYFGFICILLSGCSHAAIEKYEISDLKISLDTEKCSLKVDGRALNIEMQSKCYFVKDSGTGIVGVKYYSDIESHVLLIVGNSVSKDPDYPLTLTRNDCGSKLRALVIKNKTAMLSVKIFSNTLTCAGIGVDEKEYYILSHP
;
A
#
# COMPACT_ATOMS: atom_id res chain seq x y z
N MET A 1 -23.37 10.15 70.07
CA MET A 1 -21.90 10.25 69.84
C MET A 1 -21.52 9.38 68.64
N LYS A 2 -20.84 9.98 67.63
CA LYS A 2 -19.83 9.42 66.69
C LYS A 2 -20.05 7.97 66.18
N LYS A 3 -20.14 7.64 64.88
CA LYS A 3 -19.30 8.02 63.71
C LYS A 3 -20.03 7.71 62.38
N LYS A 4 -19.78 8.55 61.37
CA LYS A 4 -19.98 8.24 59.94
C LYS A 4 -18.96 7.18 59.48
N LEU A 5 -19.34 6.30 58.56
CA LEU A 5 -18.41 5.72 57.59
C LEU A 5 -19.18 5.40 56.30
N GLY A 6 -18.88 6.16 55.24
CA GLY A 6 -19.40 5.92 53.90
C GLY A 6 -18.61 4.80 53.22
N ILE A 7 -19.29 4.04 52.37
CA ILE A 7 -18.64 3.14 51.41
C ILE A 7 -19.24 3.46 50.04
N ILE A 8 -18.44 4.18 49.27
CA ILE A 8 -18.60 4.44 47.84
C ILE A 8 -18.17 3.15 47.13
N TYR A 9 -19.10 2.40 46.54
CA TYR A 9 -18.73 1.33 45.62
C TYR A 9 -18.50 1.91 44.23
N PHE A 10 -17.22 2.04 43.92
CA PHE A 10 -16.62 2.52 42.70
C PHE A 10 -16.92 1.53 41.56
N GLY A 11 -17.35 2.07 40.42
CA GLY A 11 -17.81 1.29 39.27
C GLY A 11 -16.71 0.47 38.61
N PHE A 12 -17.06 -0.76 38.23
CA PHE A 12 -16.32 -1.54 37.25
C PHE A 12 -17.03 -1.41 35.90
N ILE A 13 -16.72 -0.32 35.19
CA ILE A 13 -17.06 -0.18 33.77
C ILE A 13 -15.97 -0.94 33.01
N CYS A 14 -16.29 -2.17 32.59
CA CYS A 14 -15.52 -2.88 31.57
C CYS A 14 -15.70 -2.16 30.23
N ILE A 15 -14.83 -1.18 29.95
CA ILE A 15 -14.67 -0.63 28.61
C ILE A 15 -14.07 -1.74 27.76
N LEU A 16 -14.93 -2.46 27.05
CA LEU A 16 -14.55 -3.28 25.90
C LEU A 16 -13.93 -2.32 24.89
N LEU A 17 -12.60 -2.21 24.93
CA LEU A 17 -11.81 -1.62 23.85
C LEU A 17 -11.92 -2.55 22.65
N SER A 18 -13.02 -2.40 21.91
CA SER A 18 -13.16 -2.86 20.54
C SER A 18 -12.06 -2.18 19.75
N GLY A 19 -10.89 -2.81 19.66
CA GLY A 19 -9.83 -2.40 18.75
C GLY A 19 -10.37 -2.50 17.34
N CYS A 20 -10.85 -1.39 16.80
CA CYS A 20 -11.08 -1.29 15.36
C CYS A 20 -9.71 -1.46 14.70
N SER A 21 -9.47 -2.62 14.08
CA SER A 21 -8.42 -2.77 13.09
C SER A 21 -8.64 -1.66 12.05
N HIS A 22 -7.81 -0.61 12.13
CA HIS A 22 -7.81 0.45 11.13
C HIS A 22 -7.45 -0.21 9.80
N ALA A 23 -8.44 -0.44 8.94
CA ALA A 23 -8.17 -0.77 7.56
C ALA A 23 -7.35 0.38 6.98
N ALA A 24 -6.09 0.11 6.65
CA ALA A 24 -5.16 1.10 6.11
C ALA A 24 -5.52 1.34 4.63
N ILE A 25 -6.58 2.10 4.40
CA ILE A 25 -6.97 2.55 3.07
C ILE A 25 -6.17 3.80 2.74
N GLU A 26 -5.20 3.69 1.83
CA GLU A 26 -4.47 4.83 1.28
C GLU A 26 -5.26 5.44 0.12
N LYS A 27 -5.28 6.77 0.00
CA LYS A 27 -6.07 7.50 -1.02
C LYS A 27 -5.23 8.59 -1.68
N TYR A 28 -5.37 8.73 -3.00
CA TYR A 28 -4.66 9.70 -3.84
C TYR A 28 -5.56 10.24 -4.94
N GLU A 29 -5.17 11.38 -5.50
CA GLU A 29 -5.82 11.97 -6.67
C GLU A 29 -4.77 12.35 -7.71
N ILE A 30 -4.93 11.83 -8.94
CA ILE A 30 -4.00 12.06 -10.05
C ILE A 30 -4.82 12.28 -11.31
N SER A 31 -4.64 13.42 -11.98
CA SER A 31 -5.39 13.76 -13.19
C SER A 31 -6.92 13.64 -13.01
N ASP A 32 -7.42 14.15 -11.88
CA ASP A 32 -8.83 14.06 -11.43
C ASP A 32 -9.34 12.65 -11.10
N LEU A 33 -8.49 11.62 -11.19
CA LEU A 33 -8.86 10.24 -10.82
C LEU A 33 -8.60 9.99 -9.35
N LYS A 34 -9.63 9.51 -8.64
CA LYS A 34 -9.55 9.13 -7.23
C LYS A 34 -9.09 7.70 -7.11
N ILE A 35 -7.90 7.52 -6.58
CA ILE A 35 -7.25 6.22 -6.40
C ILE A 35 -7.35 5.84 -4.92
N SER A 36 -7.70 4.59 -4.63
CA SER A 36 -7.62 4.07 -3.26
C SER A 36 -7.10 2.65 -3.24
N LEU A 37 -6.20 2.35 -2.31
CA LEU A 37 -5.68 1.01 -2.07
C LEU A 37 -6.03 0.57 -0.65
N ASP A 38 -6.81 -0.50 -0.53
CA ASP A 38 -6.94 -1.25 0.73
C ASP A 38 -5.71 -2.16 0.82
N THR A 39 -4.73 -1.78 1.65
CA THR A 39 -3.43 -2.48 1.71
C THR A 39 -3.58 -3.89 2.27
N GLU A 40 -4.46 -4.10 3.24
CA GLU A 40 -4.71 -5.40 3.87
C GLU A 40 -5.30 -6.40 2.89
N LYS A 41 -6.35 -5.98 2.15
CA LYS A 41 -7.01 -6.85 1.16
C LYS A 41 -6.31 -6.85 -0.20
N CYS A 42 -5.37 -5.95 -0.39
CA CYS A 42 -4.77 -5.66 -1.67
C CYS A 42 -5.84 -5.41 -2.76
N SER A 43 -6.72 -4.44 -2.49
CA SER A 43 -7.82 -4.07 -3.39
C SER A 43 -7.65 -2.62 -3.85
N LEU A 44 -7.41 -2.45 -5.15
CA LEU A 44 -7.27 -1.14 -5.80
C LEU A 44 -8.62 -0.68 -6.34
N LYS A 45 -8.95 0.60 -6.14
CA LYS A 45 -10.05 1.27 -6.82
C LYS A 45 -9.59 2.54 -7.50
N VAL A 46 -10.16 2.81 -8.66
CA VAL A 46 -10.02 4.06 -9.41
C VAL A 46 -11.42 4.58 -9.72
N ASP A 47 -11.74 5.79 -9.25
CA ASP A 47 -13.09 6.38 -9.30
C ASP A 47 -14.18 5.45 -8.78
N GLY A 48 -13.86 4.74 -7.69
CA GLY A 48 -14.76 3.78 -7.05
C GLY A 48 -14.90 2.44 -7.77
N ARG A 49 -14.35 2.30 -8.99
CA ARG A 49 -14.32 1.03 -9.73
C ARG A 49 -13.15 0.19 -9.26
N ALA A 50 -13.41 -1.07 -8.89
CA ALA A 50 -12.36 -1.99 -8.49
C ALA A 50 -11.52 -2.41 -9.70
N LEU A 51 -10.20 -2.41 -9.54
CA LEU A 51 -9.24 -2.97 -10.48
C LEU A 51 -8.61 -4.22 -9.85
N ASN A 52 -8.60 -5.31 -10.61
CA ASN A 52 -7.94 -6.54 -10.18
C ASN A 52 -6.42 -6.39 -10.36
N ILE A 53 -5.68 -6.34 -9.25
CA ILE A 53 -4.21 -6.25 -9.27
C ILE A 53 -3.51 -7.60 -9.24
N GLU A 54 -4.27 -8.71 -9.14
CA GLU A 54 -3.74 -10.08 -9.12
C GLU A 54 -2.62 -10.29 -8.09
N MET A 55 -2.78 -9.67 -6.94
CA MET A 55 -1.89 -9.77 -5.80
C MET A 55 -2.65 -10.39 -4.63
N GLN A 56 -1.93 -11.13 -3.79
CA GLN A 56 -2.47 -11.62 -2.54
C GLN A 56 -2.60 -10.46 -1.54
N SER A 57 -3.24 -10.71 -0.40
CA SER A 57 -3.35 -9.74 0.70
C SER A 57 -1.99 -9.14 1.07
N LYS A 58 -2.02 -7.90 1.58
CA LYS A 58 -0.85 -7.05 1.87
C LYS A 58 -0.14 -6.57 0.61
N CYS A 59 -0.47 -5.35 0.20
CA CYS A 59 0.30 -4.61 -0.79
C CYS A 59 0.26 -3.12 -0.50
N TYR A 60 1.24 -2.41 -1.04
CA TYR A 60 1.53 -1.03 -0.67
C TYR A 60 1.91 -0.24 -1.90
N PHE A 61 1.57 1.05 -1.90
CA PHE A 61 2.19 1.95 -2.87
C PHE A 61 3.67 2.12 -2.55
N VAL A 62 4.48 2.16 -3.61
CA VAL A 62 5.88 2.56 -3.51
C VAL A 62 5.95 4.05 -3.21
N LYS A 63 6.85 4.41 -2.31
CA LYS A 63 7.05 5.74 -1.74
C LYS A 63 8.44 6.25 -2.06
N ASP A 64 8.56 7.55 -2.30
CA ASP A 64 9.85 8.20 -2.51
C ASP A 64 10.69 8.10 -1.22
N SER A 65 11.94 7.66 -1.37
CA SER A 65 12.89 7.52 -0.26
C SER A 65 13.12 8.89 0.40
N GLY A 66 12.98 8.94 1.72
CA GLY A 66 13.18 10.16 2.52
C GLY A 66 11.93 11.01 2.78
N THR A 67 10.87 10.89 1.97
CA THR A 67 9.61 11.63 2.21
C THR A 67 8.50 10.72 2.72
N GLY A 68 8.51 9.43 2.36
CA GLY A 68 7.40 8.52 2.67
C GLY A 68 6.10 8.86 1.92
N ILE A 69 6.16 9.77 0.95
CA ILE A 69 5.05 10.12 0.05
C ILE A 69 5.05 9.12 -1.10
N VAL A 70 3.87 8.77 -1.61
CA VAL A 70 3.76 7.86 -2.76
C VAL A 70 4.48 8.43 -3.97
N GLY A 71 5.39 7.62 -4.53
CA GLY A 71 6.20 7.99 -5.68
C GLY A 71 5.35 7.93 -6.94
N VAL A 72 5.07 9.10 -7.50
CA VAL A 72 4.40 9.25 -8.81
C VAL A 72 5.43 9.78 -9.79
N LYS A 73 5.64 9.08 -10.91
CA LYS A 73 6.51 9.54 -12.00
C LYS A 73 5.66 9.91 -13.22
N TYR A 74 6.05 10.96 -13.92
CA TYR A 74 5.43 11.34 -15.19
C TYR A 74 6.42 11.11 -16.32
N TYR A 75 5.98 10.40 -17.36
CA TYR A 75 6.76 10.13 -18.56
C TYR A 75 6.15 10.89 -19.74
N SER A 76 6.91 11.81 -20.33
CA SER A 76 6.43 12.72 -21.39
C SER A 76 6.29 12.05 -22.75
N ASP A 77 7.07 11.01 -23.03
CA ASP A 77 7.04 10.24 -24.28
C ASP A 77 5.79 9.38 -24.43
N ILE A 78 5.25 8.86 -23.31
CA ILE A 78 3.96 8.16 -23.27
C ILE A 78 2.82 9.01 -22.68
N GLU A 79 3.10 10.25 -22.28
CA GLU A 79 2.19 11.20 -21.64
C GLU A 79 1.39 10.59 -20.47
N SER A 80 2.07 9.89 -19.56
CA SER A 80 1.42 9.08 -18.53
C SER A 80 2.01 9.30 -17.13
N HIS A 81 1.13 9.30 -16.13
CA HIS A 81 1.54 9.19 -14.72
C HIS A 81 1.65 7.72 -14.33
N VAL A 82 2.63 7.38 -13.50
CA VAL A 82 2.94 6.00 -13.12
C VAL A 82 3.11 5.93 -11.62
N LEU A 83 2.36 5.02 -11.00
CA LEU A 83 2.52 4.62 -9.61
C LEU A 83 2.89 3.14 -9.57
N LEU A 84 3.79 2.77 -8.67
CA LEU A 84 4.05 1.36 -8.42
C LEU A 84 3.34 0.87 -7.17
N ILE A 85 2.88 -0.38 -7.25
CA ILE A 85 2.30 -1.14 -6.15
C ILE A 85 3.20 -2.35 -5.96
N VAL A 86 3.70 -2.52 -4.73
CA VAL A 86 4.46 -3.69 -4.33
C VAL A 86 3.58 -4.62 -3.51
N GLY A 87 3.62 -5.90 -3.88
CA GLY A 87 2.96 -6.97 -3.14
C GLY A 87 3.95 -8.06 -2.77
N ASN A 88 3.43 -9.16 -2.23
CA ASN A 88 4.21 -10.27 -1.68
C ASN A 88 5.29 -10.81 -2.63
N SER A 89 6.39 -11.31 -2.05
CA SER A 89 7.43 -12.04 -2.79
C SER A 89 6.89 -13.31 -3.48
N VAL A 90 7.52 -13.68 -4.59
CA VAL A 90 7.35 -15.02 -5.17
C VAL A 90 7.87 -16.08 -4.20
N SER A 91 7.24 -17.26 -4.17
CA SER A 91 7.56 -18.31 -3.19
C SER A 91 8.92 -18.99 -3.42
N LYS A 92 9.51 -18.83 -4.60
CA LYS A 92 10.86 -19.32 -4.93
C LYS A 92 11.81 -18.13 -4.84
N ASP A 93 12.79 -18.22 -3.95
CA ASP A 93 13.81 -17.19 -3.70
C ASP A 93 13.31 -15.92 -2.96
N PRO A 94 12.74 -16.05 -1.75
CA PRO A 94 12.47 -14.87 -0.94
C PRO A 94 13.80 -14.25 -0.50
N ASP A 95 14.03 -12.98 -0.84
CA ASP A 95 15.18 -12.21 -0.34
C ASP A 95 15.13 -12.09 1.19
N TYR A 96 15.72 -13.09 1.82
CA TYR A 96 15.95 -13.25 3.25
C TYR A 96 17.26 -12.55 3.60
N PRO A 97 17.34 -11.71 4.65
CA PRO A 97 16.42 -11.57 5.77
C PRO A 97 15.54 -10.31 5.76
N LEU A 98 15.60 -9.44 4.75
CA LEU A 98 14.87 -8.16 4.76
C LEU A 98 13.35 -8.33 4.89
N THR A 99 12.80 -9.35 4.21
CA THR A 99 11.37 -9.73 4.27
C THR A 99 10.92 -10.27 5.64
N LEU A 100 11.84 -10.62 6.57
CA LEU A 100 11.48 -11.03 7.94
C LEU A 100 11.17 -9.84 8.85
N THR A 101 11.83 -8.72 8.61
CA THR A 101 11.71 -7.52 9.46
C THR A 101 10.69 -6.53 8.94
N ARG A 102 10.32 -6.65 7.66
CA ARG A 102 9.45 -5.73 6.95
C ARG A 102 8.34 -6.47 6.23
N ASN A 103 7.10 -6.12 6.55
CA ASN A 103 5.89 -6.66 5.94
C ASN A 103 5.42 -5.86 4.71
N ASP A 104 6.17 -4.84 4.32
CA ASP A 104 5.91 -3.94 3.19
C ASP A 104 6.86 -4.18 2.01
N CYS A 105 7.54 -5.33 2.01
CA CYS A 105 8.45 -5.74 0.95
C CYS A 105 7.94 -6.95 0.17
N GLY A 106 8.25 -6.99 -1.12
CA GLY A 106 8.16 -8.18 -1.93
C GLY A 106 8.68 -7.99 -3.35
N SER A 107 8.47 -8.99 -4.19
CA SER A 107 9.05 -9.06 -5.54
C SER A 107 8.01 -8.95 -6.65
N LYS A 108 6.72 -9.00 -6.30
CA LYS A 108 5.63 -8.72 -7.25
C LYS A 108 5.43 -7.22 -7.32
N LEU A 109 5.57 -6.67 -8.52
CA LEU A 109 5.28 -5.26 -8.81
C LEU A 109 4.11 -5.16 -9.80
N ARG A 110 3.34 -4.09 -9.63
CA ARG A 110 2.34 -3.63 -10.60
C ARG A 110 2.54 -2.15 -10.80
N ALA A 111 2.37 -1.69 -12.03
CA ALA A 111 2.27 -0.26 -12.29
C ALA A 111 0.82 0.11 -12.59
N LEU A 112 0.32 1.12 -11.90
CA LEU A 112 -0.87 1.84 -12.31
C LEU A 112 -0.43 2.96 -13.25
N VAL A 113 -0.71 2.80 -14.53
CA VAL A 113 -0.42 3.77 -15.58
C VAL A 113 -1.67 4.58 -15.86
N ILE A 114 -1.58 5.89 -15.71
CA ILE A 114 -2.70 6.83 -15.88
C ILE A 114 -2.42 7.72 -17.09
N LYS A 115 -3.26 7.56 -18.12
CA LYS A 115 -3.19 8.30 -19.37
C LYS A 115 -4.57 8.81 -19.75
N ASN A 116 -4.72 10.08 -20.11
CA ASN A 116 -5.99 10.64 -20.58
C ASN A 116 -7.19 10.34 -19.66
N LYS A 117 -7.01 10.47 -18.33
CA LYS A 117 -8.02 10.15 -17.30
C LYS A 117 -8.51 8.69 -17.34
N THR A 118 -7.68 7.79 -17.85
CA THR A 118 -7.92 6.34 -17.79
C THR A 118 -6.76 5.70 -17.05
N ALA A 119 -7.06 4.69 -16.24
CA ALA A 119 -6.06 3.96 -15.48
C ALA A 119 -5.98 2.53 -16.01
N MET A 120 -4.76 2.08 -16.28
CA MET A 120 -4.44 0.73 -16.74
C MET A 120 -3.44 0.11 -15.79
N LEU A 121 -3.58 -1.19 -15.53
CA LEU A 121 -2.61 -1.94 -14.75
C LEU A 121 -1.63 -2.64 -15.70
N SER A 122 -0.36 -2.32 -15.56
CA SER A 122 0.73 -3.07 -16.17
C SER A 122 1.26 -4.11 -15.19
N VAL A 123 1.57 -5.28 -15.72
CA VAL A 123 1.93 -6.49 -14.97
C VAL A 123 3.37 -6.84 -15.31
N LYS A 124 4.27 -6.80 -14.33
CA LYS A 124 5.57 -7.47 -14.43
C LYS A 124 5.95 -8.11 -13.10
N ILE A 125 6.31 -9.38 -13.15
CA ILE A 125 6.82 -10.10 -11.99
C ILE A 125 8.34 -10.04 -12.08
N PHE A 126 8.98 -9.42 -11.10
CA PHE A 126 10.42 -9.50 -10.96
C PHE A 126 10.72 -10.67 -10.02
N SER A 127 11.31 -11.74 -10.55
CA SER A 127 11.59 -12.95 -9.75
C SER A 127 12.86 -12.82 -8.92
N ASN A 128 13.72 -11.84 -9.19
CA ASN A 128 15.08 -11.74 -8.65
C ASN A 128 15.38 -10.38 -7.99
N THR A 129 14.35 -9.62 -7.63
CA THR A 129 14.52 -8.30 -6.98
C THR A 129 13.53 -8.12 -5.84
N LEU A 130 14.01 -7.63 -4.71
CA LEU A 130 13.18 -7.18 -3.59
C LEU A 130 12.91 -5.69 -3.69
N THR A 131 11.64 -5.32 -3.66
CA THR A 131 11.19 -3.94 -3.50
C THR A 131 10.47 -3.80 -2.17
N CYS A 132 10.67 -2.71 -1.46
CA CYS A 132 9.88 -2.33 -0.30
C CYS A 132 9.14 -1.03 -0.56
N ALA A 133 7.98 -0.85 0.09
CA ALA A 133 7.18 0.36 -0.08
C ALA A 133 8.02 1.63 0.14
N GLY A 134 8.92 1.65 1.12
CA GLY A 134 9.79 2.81 1.40
C GLY A 134 11.26 2.69 0.96
N ILE A 135 11.69 1.58 0.37
CA ILE A 135 13.09 1.36 -0.04
C ILE A 135 13.13 0.53 -1.32
N GLY A 136 13.91 0.95 -2.31
CA GLY A 136 14.34 0.05 -3.38
C GLY A 136 13.43 0.02 -4.61
N VAL A 137 13.03 1.20 -5.08
CA VAL A 137 12.60 1.35 -6.48
C VAL A 137 13.38 2.50 -7.10
N ASP A 138 14.15 2.18 -8.12
CA ASP A 138 14.84 3.15 -8.96
C ASP A 138 13.92 3.60 -10.12
N GLU A 139 14.37 4.61 -10.86
CA GLU A 139 13.63 5.12 -12.01
C GLU A 139 13.47 4.05 -13.12
N LYS A 140 14.35 3.06 -13.18
CA LYS A 140 14.36 2.00 -14.19
C LYS A 140 13.20 1.03 -13.97
N GLU A 141 12.84 0.68 -12.74
CA GLU A 141 11.65 -0.12 -12.47
C GLU A 141 10.36 0.60 -12.92
N TYR A 142 10.23 1.90 -12.61
CA TYR A 142 9.10 2.71 -13.09
C TYR A 142 9.03 2.70 -14.61
N TYR A 143 10.17 2.91 -15.29
CA TYR A 143 10.24 2.98 -16.74
C TYR A 143 9.88 1.64 -17.40
N ILE A 144 10.48 0.54 -16.94
CA ILE A 144 10.25 -0.80 -17.50
C ILE A 144 8.79 -1.24 -17.36
N LEU A 145 8.12 -0.84 -16.29
CA LEU A 145 6.72 -1.18 -16.05
C LEU A 145 5.74 -0.31 -16.84
N SER A 146 6.14 0.90 -17.25
CA SER A 146 5.30 1.83 -18.02
C SER A 146 5.56 1.80 -19.52
N HIS A 147 6.71 1.25 -19.96
CA HIS A 147 7.12 1.10 -21.37
C HIS A 147 7.33 -0.38 -21.71
N PRO A 148 6.26 -1.20 -21.77
CA PRO A 148 6.35 -2.60 -22.16
C PRO A 148 6.82 -2.80 -23.60
#